data_AF-K1KXP8-F1
#
_entry.id   AF-K1KXP8-F1
#
_cell.length_a   1.000
_cell.length_b   1.000
_cell.length_c   1.000
_cell.angle_alpha   90.00
_cell.angle_beta   90.00
_cell.angle_gamma   90.00
#
_symmetry.space_group_name_H-M   'P 1'
#
loop_
_entity.id
_entity.type
_entity.pdbx_description
1 polymer ?
#
loop_
_entity_poly.entity_id
_entity_poly.type
_entity_poly.pdbx_seq_one_letter_code
_entity_poly.pdbx_strand_id
1 'polypeptide(L)'
;MLTSTGGMPSSHSAAVTSVATAVGIETGFDSPTFAVAAMLAGIVMYDASHVRFQAGQHAAVLNELRHDLRLFFDEIKRWPEMNEQEKIEDLKTLLGHKKSEVFVGGFAGIVFAALWYTIQIL
;
A
#
# COMPACT_ATOMS: atom_id res chain seq x y z
N MET A 1 -6.00 23.34 -9.84
CA MET A 1 -4.65 22.74 -9.95
C MET A 1 -3.58 23.53 -9.17
N LEU A 2 -3.65 24.86 -9.06
CA LEU A 2 -2.70 25.66 -8.26
C LEU A 2 -3.05 25.81 -6.77
N THR A 3 -4.30 25.56 -6.37
CA THR A 3 -4.78 25.67 -4.98
C THR A 3 -5.19 24.31 -4.38
N SER A 4 -4.92 23.22 -5.09
CA SER A 4 -5.15 21.87 -4.59
C SER A 4 -3.86 21.39 -3.93
N THR A 5 -3.96 20.90 -2.70
CA THR A 5 -2.88 20.24 -1.94
C THR A 5 -2.27 19.03 -2.66
N GLY A 6 -2.79 18.65 -3.84
CA GLY A 6 -2.29 17.57 -4.68
C GLY A 6 -1.97 17.93 -6.14
N GLY A 7 -1.97 19.20 -6.57
CA GLY A 7 -1.63 19.60 -7.96
C GLY A 7 -0.13 19.87 -8.18
N MET A 8 0.42 19.52 -9.34
CA MET A 8 1.77 19.99 -9.73
C MET A 8 1.75 21.49 -10.11
N PRO A 9 2.80 22.27 -9.81
CA PRO A 9 3.97 21.94 -8.98
C PRO A 9 3.66 22.05 -7.48
N SER A 10 4.35 21.24 -6.66
CA SER A 10 4.20 21.28 -5.19
C SER A 10 4.65 22.64 -4.64
N SER A 11 3.77 23.32 -3.91
CA SER A 11 4.07 24.61 -3.26
C SER A 11 5.21 24.49 -2.24
N HIS A 12 5.27 23.39 -1.48
CA HIS A 12 6.36 23.12 -0.55
C HIS A 12 7.70 22.96 -1.27
N SER A 13 7.74 22.21 -2.37
CA SER A 13 8.97 22.01 -3.15
C SER A 13 9.43 23.31 -3.80
N ALA A 14 8.50 24.12 -4.34
CA ALA A 14 8.82 25.42 -4.92
C ALA A 14 9.36 26.41 -3.87
N ALA A 15 8.76 26.43 -2.67
CA ALA A 15 9.22 27.28 -1.58
C ALA A 15 10.66 26.96 -1.17
N VAL A 16 10.95 25.69 -0.86
CA VAL A 16 12.28 25.31 -0.36
C VAL A 16 13.37 25.42 -1.42
N THR A 17 13.08 25.12 -2.68
CA THR A 17 14.07 25.31 -3.76
C THR A 17 14.33 26.79 -4.00
N SER A 18 13.31 27.65 -3.97
CA SER A 18 13.49 29.10 -4.10
C SER A 18 14.40 29.67 -3.00
N VAL A 19 14.24 29.21 -1.76
CA VAL A 19 15.08 29.62 -0.63
C VAL A 19 16.51 29.12 -0.81
N ALA A 20 16.71 27.84 -1.13
CA ALA A 20 18.04 27.30 -1.35
C ALA A 20 18.78 28.00 -2.51
N THR A 21 18.06 28.30 -3.61
CA THR A 21 18.60 29.05 -4.75
C THR A 21 18.95 30.49 -4.36
N ALA A 22 18.06 31.19 -3.65
CA ALA A 22 18.33 32.55 -3.18
C ALA A 22 19.57 32.61 -2.28
N VAL A 23 19.67 31.68 -1.32
CA VAL A 23 20.84 31.57 -0.42
C VAL A 23 22.12 31.27 -1.21
N GLY A 24 22.07 30.40 -2.22
CA GLY A 24 23.22 30.10 -3.08
C GLY A 24 23.70 31.31 -3.89
N ILE A 25 22.76 32.13 -4.39
CA ILE A 25 23.08 33.38 -5.10
C ILE A 25 23.66 34.43 -4.14
N GLU A 26 23.10 34.57 -2.94
CA GLU A 26 23.44 35.65 -2.02
C GLU A 26 24.69 35.37 -1.17
N THR A 27 24.90 34.11 -0.79
CA THR A 27 26.02 33.70 0.10
C THR A 27 27.08 32.88 -0.62
N GLY A 28 26.84 32.47 -1.86
CA GLY A 28 27.69 31.56 -2.62
C GLY A 28 27.36 30.08 -2.38
N PHE A 29 27.55 29.27 -3.42
CA PHE A 29 27.28 27.82 -3.40
C PHE A 29 28.27 27.01 -2.54
N ASP A 30 29.42 27.59 -2.17
CA ASP A 30 30.41 26.96 -1.29
C ASP A 30 30.22 27.39 0.19
N SER A 31 29.15 28.11 0.50
CA SER A 31 28.90 28.59 1.85
C SER A 31 28.26 27.52 2.74
N PRO A 32 28.61 27.47 4.04
CA PRO A 32 27.91 26.61 5.00
C PRO A 32 26.41 26.87 5.05
N THR A 33 25.98 28.13 4.86
CA THR A 33 24.57 28.53 4.85
C THR A 33 23.82 27.93 3.66
N PHE A 34 24.43 27.91 2.47
CA PHE A 34 23.88 27.23 1.31
C PHE A 34 23.78 25.72 1.53
N ALA A 35 24.81 25.11 2.11
CA ALA A 35 24.80 23.67 2.39
C ALA A 35 23.64 23.28 3.32
N VAL A 36 23.39 24.07 4.37
CA VAL A 36 22.24 23.86 5.27
C VAL A 36 20.92 24.05 4.53
N ALA A 37 20.77 25.13 3.75
CA ALA A 37 19.54 25.41 3.00
C ALA A 37 19.22 24.32 1.95
N ALA A 38 20.23 23.84 1.22
CA ALA A 38 20.10 22.77 0.24
C ALA A 38 19.72 21.43 0.90
N MET A 39 20.31 21.12 2.05
CA MET A 39 19.96 19.91 2.81
C MET A 39 18.51 19.96 3.32
N LEU A 40 18.08 21.10 3.86
CA LEU A 40 16.70 21.33 4.29
C LEU A 40 15.71 21.18 3.13
N ALA A 41 16.04 21.74 1.95
CA ALA A 41 15.25 21.57 0.75
C ALA A 41 15.14 20.09 0.33
N GLY A 42 16.24 19.34 0.39
CA GLY A 42 16.26 17.91 0.13
C GLY A 42 15.35 17.10 1.06
N ILE A 43 15.40 17.37 2.37
CA ILE A 43 14.54 16.69 3.37
C ILE A 43 13.06 16.95 3.07
N VAL A 44 12.68 18.20 2.83
CA VAL A 44 11.28 18.57 2.56
C VAL A 44 10.78 17.96 1.25
N MET A 45 11.62 17.93 0.21
CA MET A 45 11.27 17.28 -1.07
C MET A 45 11.11 15.76 -0.91
N TYR A 46 11.95 15.13 -0.10
CA TYR A 46 11.87 13.69 0.19
C TYR A 46 10.57 13.36 0.93
N ASP A 47 10.27 14.09 2.01
CA ASP A 47 9.07 13.89 2.82
C ASP A 47 7.78 14.09 2.00
N ALA A 48 7.71 15.18 1.23
CA ALA A 48 6.57 15.46 0.36
C ALA A 48 6.33 14.36 -0.69
N SER A 49 7.40 13.75 -1.20
CA SER A 49 7.31 12.64 -2.16
C SER A 49 6.83 11.36 -1.48
N HIS A 50 7.28 11.10 -0.25
CA HIS A 50 6.92 9.89 0.49
C HIS A 50 5.45 9.88 0.91
N VAL A 51 4.93 11.00 1.41
CA VAL A 51 3.49 11.13 1.74
C VAL A 51 2.61 10.91 0.52
N ARG A 52 3.02 11.43 -0.65
CA ARG A 52 2.27 11.26 -1.91
C ARG A 52 2.26 9.80 -2.38
N PHE A 53 3.39 9.11 -2.23
CA PHE A 53 3.50 7.69 -2.55
C PHE A 53 2.60 6.82 -1.65
N GLN A 54 2.63 7.06 -0.34
CA GLN A 54 1.77 6.35 0.63
C GLN A 54 0.28 6.62 0.36
N ALA A 55 -0.10 7.87 0.13
CA ALA A 55 -1.48 8.22 -0.24
C ALA A 55 -1.93 7.54 -1.54
N GLY A 56 -1.03 7.43 -2.53
CA GLY A 56 -1.29 6.69 -3.76
C GLY A 56 -1.54 5.20 -3.53
N GLN A 57 -0.72 4.55 -2.70
CA GLN A 57 -0.92 3.15 -2.31
C GLN A 57 -2.25 2.96 -1.57
N HIS A 58 -2.56 3.84 -0.62
CA HIS A 58 -3.83 3.80 0.11
C HIS A 58 -5.04 3.96 -0.83
N ALA A 59 -4.95 4.85 -1.82
CA ALA A 59 -5.99 5.03 -2.82
C ALA A 59 -6.16 3.78 -3.70
N ALA A 60 -5.08 3.08 -4.03
CA ALA A 60 -5.12 1.83 -4.78
C ALA A 60 -5.86 0.74 -3.98
N VAL A 61 -5.49 0.52 -2.72
CA VAL A 61 -6.16 -0.44 -1.82
C VAL A 61 -7.64 -0.09 -1.62
N LEU A 62 -7.96 1.20 -1.49
CA LEU A 62 -9.35 1.63 -1.35
C LEU A 62 -10.17 1.38 -2.63
N ASN A 63 -9.56 1.48 -3.81
CA ASN A 63 -10.23 1.16 -5.08
C ASN A 63 -10.46 -0.35 -5.21
N GLU A 64 -9.51 -1.18 -4.78
CA GLU A 64 -9.66 -2.64 -4.72
C GLU A 64 -10.77 -3.04 -3.75
N LEU A 65 -10.75 -2.52 -2.51
CA LEU A 65 -11.81 -2.76 -1.53
C LEU A 65 -13.19 -2.33 -2.06
N ARG A 66 -13.27 -1.20 -2.76
CA ARG A 66 -14.52 -0.76 -3.38
C ARG A 66 -15.01 -1.73 -4.46
N HIS A 67 -14.11 -2.33 -5.22
CA HIS A 67 -14.44 -3.33 -6.23
C HIS A 67 -14.99 -4.60 -5.57
N ASP A 68 -14.28 -5.13 -4.57
CA ASP A 68 -14.70 -6.33 -3.84
C ASP A 68 -16.05 -6.15 -3.15
N LEU A 69 -16.25 -5.00 -2.50
CA LEU A 69 -17.54 -4.67 -1.88
C LEU A 69 -18.67 -4.60 -2.91
N ARG A 70 -18.42 -4.07 -4.11
CA ARG A 70 -19.44 -4.05 -5.17
C ARG A 70 -19.82 -5.45 -5.61
N LEU A 71 -18.84 -6.32 -5.84
CA LEU A 71 -19.09 -7.71 -6.20
C LEU A 71 -19.92 -8.43 -5.12
N PHE A 72 -19.54 -8.26 -3.85
CA PHE A 72 -20.27 -8.82 -2.71
C PHE A 72 -21.71 -8.29 -2.62
N PHE A 73 -21.92 -6.98 -2.77
CA PHE A 73 -23.27 -6.41 -2.74
C PHE A 73 -24.13 -6.84 -3.94
N ASP A 74 -23.53 -7.00 -5.13
CA ASP A 74 -24.22 -7.50 -6.31
C ASP A 74 -24.65 -8.97 -6.13
N GLU A 75 -23.80 -9.80 -5.50
CA GLU A 75 -24.09 -11.18 -5.14
C GLU A 75 -25.22 -11.28 -4.10
N ILE A 76 -25.16 -10.49 -3.03
CA ILE A 76 -26.23 -10.42 -2.03
C ILE A 76 -27.55 -9.93 -2.64
N LYS A 77 -27.50 -8.95 -3.54
CA LYS A 77 -28.71 -8.43 -4.19
C LYS A 77 -29.36 -9.47 -5.10
N ARG A 78 -28.57 -10.35 -5.72
CA ARG A 78 -29.06 -11.46 -6.54
C ARG A 78 -29.59 -12.62 -5.69
N TRP A 79 -29.11 -12.78 -4.46
CA TRP A 79 -29.53 -13.83 -3.52
C TRP A 79 -31.06 -14.04 -3.38
N PRO A 80 -31.92 -13.01 -3.23
CA PRO A 80 -33.37 -13.22 -3.18
C PRO A 80 -33.98 -13.72 -4.50
N GLU A 81 -33.34 -13.46 -5.65
CA GLU A 81 -33.79 -13.90 -6.99
C GLU A 81 -33.28 -15.30 -7.36
N MET A 82 -32.34 -15.85 -6.58
CA MET A 82 -31.75 -17.19 -6.82
C MET A 82 -32.67 -18.32 -6.35
N ASN A 83 -32.64 -19.40 -7.13
CA ASN A 83 -33.34 -20.65 -6.85
C ASN A 83 -32.70 -21.38 -5.65
N GLU A 84 -33.43 -22.27 -4.95
CA GLU A 84 -32.87 -23.01 -3.81
C GLU A 84 -31.62 -23.82 -4.15
N GLN A 85 -31.54 -24.36 -5.37
CA GLN A 85 -30.39 -25.12 -5.85
C GLN A 85 -29.15 -24.24 -6.02
N GLU A 86 -29.32 -23.02 -6.56
CA GLU A 86 -28.24 -22.04 -6.74
C GLU A 86 -27.70 -21.55 -5.39
N LYS A 87 -28.59 -21.32 -4.41
CA LYS A 87 -28.20 -20.95 -3.04
C LYS A 87 -27.35 -22.02 -2.35
N ILE A 88 -27.69 -23.30 -2.53
CA ILE A 88 -26.94 -24.43 -1.96
C ILE A 88 -25.56 -24.56 -2.62
N GLU A 89 -25.44 -24.25 -3.91
CA GLU A 89 -24.18 -24.31 -4.64
C GLU A 89 -23.22 -23.18 -4.21
N ASP A 90 -23.71 -21.95 -4.08
CA ASP A 90 -22.92 -20.81 -3.56
C ASP A 90 -22.49 -21.00 -2.09
N LEU A 91 -23.33 -21.62 -1.27
CA LEU A 91 -22.93 -21.94 0.12
C LEU A 91 -21.77 -22.95 0.16
N LYS A 92 -21.74 -23.90 -0.79
CA LYS A 92 -20.66 -24.90 -0.89
C LYS A 92 -19.35 -24.30 -1.40
N THR A 93 -19.40 -23.29 -2.27
CA THR A 93 -18.20 -22.59 -2.74
C THR A 93 -17.63 -21.67 -1.66
N LEU A 94 -18.47 -20.96 -0.90
CA LEU A 94 -18.06 -20.11 0.24
C LEU A 94 -17.50 -20.90 1.44
N LEU A 95 -18.03 -22.10 1.71
CA LEU A 95 -17.52 -23.01 2.75
C LEU A 95 -16.31 -23.86 2.29
N GLY A 96 -15.93 -23.76 1.01
CA GLY A 96 -14.90 -24.58 0.41
C GLY A 96 -13.50 -24.02 0.63
N HIS A 97 -12.78 -24.48 1.66
CA HIS A 97 -11.32 -24.43 1.59
C HIS A 97 -10.86 -25.22 0.35
N LYS A 98 -9.94 -24.64 -0.42
CA LYS A 98 -9.34 -25.33 -1.57
C LYS A 98 -8.73 -26.62 -1.02
N LYS A 99 -9.24 -27.80 -1.40
CA LYS A 99 -8.75 -29.08 -0.86
C LYS A 99 -7.21 -29.18 -0.93
N SER A 100 -6.60 -28.56 -1.94
CA SER A 100 -5.15 -28.41 -2.10
C SER A 100 -4.45 -27.68 -0.94
N GLU A 101 -5.05 -26.65 -0.35
CA GLU A 101 -4.46 -25.88 0.76
C GLU A 101 -4.39 -26.70 2.04
N VAL A 102 -5.41 -27.53 2.31
CA VAL A 102 -5.43 -28.43 3.47
C VAL A 102 -4.34 -29.51 3.35
N PHE A 103 -4.13 -30.06 2.15
CA PHE A 103 -3.07 -31.04 1.90
C PHE A 103 -1.67 -30.43 2.05
N VAL A 104 -1.44 -29.22 1.53
CA VAL A 104 -0.15 -28.53 1.65
C VAL A 104 0.13 -28.16 3.11
N GLY A 105 -0.85 -27.65 3.84
CA GLY A 105 -0.73 -27.34 5.26
C GLY A 105 -0.41 -28.58 6.11
N GLY A 106 -1.10 -29.69 5.86
CA GLY A 106 -0.83 -30.97 6.53
C GLY A 106 0.59 -31.50 6.26
N PHE A 107 1.03 -31.47 5.00
CA PHE A 107 2.38 -31.90 4.64
C PHE A 107 3.46 -31.01 5.26
N ALA A 108 3.29 -29.68 5.20
CA ALA A 108 4.21 -28.73 5.83
C ALA A 108 4.32 -28.98 7.33
N GLY A 109 3.18 -29.22 8.02
CA GLY A 109 3.16 -29.55 9.44
C GLY A 109 3.96 -30.80 9.81
N ILE A 110 3.86 -31.86 9.01
CA ILE A 110 4.65 -33.10 9.20
C ILE A 110 6.15 -32.82 9.06
N VAL A 111 6.54 -32.05 8.03
CA VAL A 111 7.95 -31.70 7.80
C VAL A 111 8.50 -30.83 8.94
N PHE A 112 7.76 -29.82 9.39
CA PHE A 112 8.17 -28.99 10.52
C PHE A 112 8.32 -29.81 11.81
N ALA A 113 7.38 -30.71 12.10
CA ALA A 113 7.45 -31.56 13.27
C ALA A 113 8.68 -32.49 13.23
N ALA A 114 8.97 -33.10 12.07
CA ALA A 114 10.13 -33.96 11.88
C ALA A 114 11.45 -33.19 12.07
N LEU A 115 11.58 -32.02 11.46
CA LEU A 115 12.77 -31.17 11.59
C LEU A 115 13.00 -30.72 13.04
N TRP A 116 11.94 -30.26 13.71
CA TRP A 116 12.02 -29.85 15.12
C TRP A 116 12.50 -30.98 16.02
N TYR A 117 11.96 -32.19 15.83
CA TYR A 117 12.34 -33.37 16.61
C TYR A 117 13.80 -33.78 16.36
N THR A 118 14.28 -33.70 15.10
CA THR A 118 15.68 -33.99 14.79
C THR A 118 16.67 -32.99 15.38
N ILE A 119 16.29 -31.72 15.51
CA ILE A 119 17.13 -30.66 16.13
C ILE A 119 17.19 -30.83 17.65
N GLN A 120 16.12 -31.30 18.28
CA GLN A 120 16.07 -31.56 19.73
C GLN A 120 16.92 -32.77 20.16
N ILE A 121 17.16 -33.72 19.26
CA ILE A 121 17.90 -34.97 19.53
C ILE A 121 19.42 -34.81 19.30
N LEU A 122 19.84 -33.76 18.58
CA LEU A 122 21.24 -33.44 18.32
C LEU A 122 21.84 -32.58 19.44
#